data_AF-A0A2G9EHN8-F1
#
_entry.id   AF-A0A2G9EHN8-F1
#
_cell.length_a   1.000
_cell.length_b   1.000
_cell.length_c   1.000
_cell.angle_alpha   90.00
_cell.angle_beta   90.00
_cell.angle_gamma   90.00
#
_symmetry.space_group_name_H-M   'P 1'
#
loop_
_entity.id
_entity.type
_entity.pdbx_description
1 polymer ?
#
loop_
_entity_poly.entity_id
_entity_poly.type
_entity_poly.pdbx_seq_one_letter_code
_entity_poly.pdbx_strand_id
1 'polypeptide(L)'
;MSVRINLEKDGKKESGFMGFSWTLLFWGFWVPLFRGRNKDFGLFFLFFLVKIGLIVLTFKEQFRAQRNMEMFGFYKPSYILLIPTLIFVIIEVIEVWLAYYYNRHCTNTLLANGYYPEENDEYSIALLKEFTYIPYTKEELEDKSIREKYKKFSDFARKEERDKFKIFFSVWLIIGAIIFIIWVVQYLRFYNF
;
A
#
# COMPACT_ATOMS: atom_id res chain seq x y z
N MET A 1 -6.59 8.05 0.36
CA MET A 1 -6.50 8.22 -1.11
C MET A 1 -5.24 9.02 -1.40
N SER A 2 -4.40 8.64 -2.37
CA SER A 2 -3.15 9.34 -2.67
C SER A 2 -3.39 10.72 -3.31
N VAL A 3 -2.38 11.59 -3.28
CA VAL A 3 -2.45 12.93 -3.90
C VAL A 3 -2.54 12.75 -5.42
N ARG A 4 -3.59 13.33 -6.04
CA ARG A 4 -3.85 13.25 -7.48
C ARG A 4 -3.32 14.50 -8.17
N ILE A 5 -2.77 14.31 -9.37
CA ILE A 5 -2.42 15.38 -10.30
C ILE A 5 -3.06 15.12 -11.66
N ASN A 6 -3.31 16.20 -12.38
CA ASN A 6 -3.85 16.11 -13.74
C ASN A 6 -2.70 16.17 -14.73
N LEU A 7 -2.72 15.26 -15.69
CA LEU A 7 -1.76 15.22 -16.78
C LEU A 7 -2.54 15.19 -18.10
N GLU A 8 -1.97 15.80 -19.13
CA GLU A 8 -2.57 15.93 -20.44
C GLU A 8 -1.53 15.64 -21.52
N LYS A 9 -2.00 15.06 -22.62
CA LYS A 9 -1.25 14.90 -23.85
C LYS A 9 -2.22 14.92 -25.03
N ASP A 10 -2.00 15.81 -25.98
CA ASP A 10 -2.80 15.90 -27.22
C ASP A 10 -4.33 15.98 -26.95
N GLY A 11 -4.74 16.71 -25.93
CA GLY A 11 -6.14 16.83 -25.49
C GLY A 11 -6.67 15.65 -24.67
N LYS A 12 -5.87 14.58 -24.50
CA LYS A 12 -6.24 13.42 -23.67
C LYS A 12 -5.79 13.63 -22.23
N LYS A 13 -6.76 13.63 -21.31
CA LYS A 13 -6.54 13.78 -19.86
C LYS A 13 -6.32 12.42 -19.19
N GLU A 14 -5.30 12.34 -18.35
CA GLU A 14 -4.97 11.20 -17.50
C GLU A 14 -4.69 11.68 -16.07
N SER A 15 -4.88 10.80 -15.09
CA SER A 15 -4.58 11.12 -13.68
C SER A 15 -3.27 10.50 -13.23
N GLY A 16 -2.33 11.35 -12.81
CA GLY A 16 -1.15 10.93 -12.06
C GLY A 16 -1.45 10.83 -10.57
N PHE A 17 -0.68 10.01 -9.85
CA PHE A 17 -0.81 9.86 -8.40
C PHE A 17 0.56 9.91 -7.73
N MET A 18 0.64 10.51 -6.55
CA MET A 18 1.87 10.63 -5.78
C MET A 18 1.67 10.22 -4.33
N GLY A 19 2.77 9.89 -3.66
CA GLY A 19 2.75 9.35 -2.30
C GLY A 19 2.36 7.88 -2.26
N PHE A 20 2.03 7.39 -1.07
CA PHE A 20 1.79 5.98 -0.83
C PHE A 20 0.51 5.50 -1.54
N SER A 21 0.57 4.34 -2.19
CA SER A 21 -0.60 3.78 -2.88
C SER A 21 -1.51 3.01 -1.92
N TRP A 22 -2.31 3.75 -1.15
CA TRP A 22 -3.32 3.18 -0.26
C TRP A 22 -4.27 2.23 -0.98
N THR A 23 -4.65 2.54 -2.22
CA THR A 23 -5.52 1.66 -3.00
C THR A 23 -4.83 0.35 -3.34
N LEU A 24 -3.54 0.37 -3.69
CA LEU A 24 -2.81 -0.86 -3.99
C LEU A 24 -2.66 -1.73 -2.73
N LEU A 25 -2.37 -1.09 -1.58
CA LEU A 25 -2.25 -1.80 -0.30
C LEU A 25 -3.53 -2.60 0.03
N PHE A 26 -4.71 -2.01 -0.15
CA PHE A 26 -5.97 -2.68 0.23
C PHE A 26 -6.57 -3.56 -0.87
N TRP A 27 -6.36 -3.23 -2.14
CA TRP A 27 -7.05 -3.88 -3.25
C TRP A 27 -6.13 -4.71 -4.16
N GLY A 28 -4.82 -4.68 -3.94
CA GLY A 28 -3.85 -5.49 -4.66
C GLY A 28 -4.01 -5.40 -6.19
N PHE A 29 -4.10 -6.56 -6.84
CA PHE A 29 -4.13 -6.68 -8.30
C PHE A 29 -5.33 -6.00 -8.99
N TRP A 30 -6.42 -5.70 -8.26
CA TRP A 30 -7.55 -4.97 -8.84
C TRP A 30 -7.13 -3.57 -9.32
N VAL A 31 -6.17 -2.94 -8.63
CA VAL A 31 -5.71 -1.59 -8.98
C VAL A 31 -5.04 -1.53 -10.35
N PRO A 32 -3.99 -2.31 -10.65
CA PRO A 32 -3.42 -2.34 -12.00
C PRO A 32 -4.40 -2.87 -13.05
N LEU A 33 -5.33 -3.76 -12.70
CA LEU A 33 -6.37 -4.24 -13.61
C LEU A 33 -7.25 -3.09 -14.12
N PHE A 34 -7.85 -2.32 -13.19
CA PHE A 34 -8.71 -1.18 -13.56
C PHE A 34 -7.95 -0.01 -14.19
N ARG A 35 -6.63 0.06 -13.99
CA ARG A 35 -5.76 1.05 -14.66
C ARG A 35 -5.24 0.57 -16.02
N GLY A 36 -5.64 -0.60 -16.51
CA GLY A 36 -5.18 -1.15 -17.80
C GLY A 36 -3.68 -1.46 -17.84
N ARG A 37 -3.06 -1.74 -16.69
CA ARG A 37 -1.62 -1.97 -16.55
C ARG A 37 -1.30 -3.45 -16.48
N ASN A 38 -1.33 -4.10 -17.64
CA ASN A 38 -1.27 -5.57 -17.76
C ASN A 38 -0.04 -6.22 -17.09
N LYS A 39 1.16 -5.61 -17.21
CA LYS A 39 2.39 -6.14 -16.59
C LYS A 39 2.30 -6.11 -15.06
N ASP A 40 1.91 -4.98 -14.52
CA ASP A 40 1.74 -4.79 -13.07
C ASP A 40 0.61 -5.70 -12.55
N PHE A 41 -0.48 -5.81 -13.30
CA PHE A 41 -1.59 -6.72 -12.98
C PHE A 41 -1.07 -8.16 -12.85
N GLY A 42 -0.30 -8.64 -13.83
CA GLY A 42 0.29 -9.98 -13.77
C GLY A 42 1.13 -10.21 -12.51
N LEU A 43 1.96 -9.23 -12.13
CA LEU A 43 2.79 -9.32 -10.92
C LEU A 43 1.95 -9.41 -9.64
N PHE A 44 1.02 -8.48 -9.43
CA PHE A 44 0.19 -8.47 -8.23
C PHE A 44 -0.81 -9.64 -8.19
N PHE A 45 -1.26 -10.11 -9.35
CA PHE A 45 -2.11 -11.29 -9.45
C PHE A 45 -1.34 -12.56 -9.06
N LEU A 46 -0.06 -12.66 -9.41
CA LEU A 46 0.79 -13.75 -8.96
C LEU A 46 0.95 -13.76 -7.43
N PHE A 47 1.23 -12.60 -6.80
CA PHE A 47 1.27 -12.52 -5.33
C PHE A 47 -0.05 -12.95 -4.70
N PHE A 48 -1.18 -12.54 -5.27
CA PHE A 48 -2.49 -12.98 -4.82
C PHE A 48 -2.67 -14.51 -4.88
N LEU A 49 -2.29 -15.16 -5.98
CA LEU A 49 -2.37 -16.62 -6.12
C LEU A 49 -1.49 -17.34 -5.09
N VAL A 50 -0.26 -16.85 -4.89
CA VAL A 50 0.66 -17.40 -3.87
C VAL A 50 0.05 -17.28 -2.49
N LYS A 51 -0.54 -16.12 -2.14
CA LYS A 51 -1.21 -15.91 -0.84
C LYS A 51 -2.39 -16.86 -0.65
N ILE A 52 -3.22 -17.06 -1.66
CA ILE A 52 -4.32 -18.05 -1.61
C ILE A 52 -3.76 -19.45 -1.33
N GLY A 53 -2.70 -19.86 -2.03
CA GLY A 53 -2.03 -21.14 -1.78
C GLY A 53 -1.53 -21.29 -0.34
N LEU A 54 -0.86 -20.27 0.20
CA LEU A 54 -0.38 -20.25 1.58
C LEU A 54 -1.53 -20.32 2.58
N ILE A 55 -2.62 -19.59 2.35
CA ILE A 55 -3.81 -19.62 3.20
C ILE A 55 -4.40 -21.04 3.23
N VAL A 56 -4.59 -21.67 2.08
CA VAL A 56 -5.12 -23.05 2.00
C VAL A 56 -4.23 -24.03 2.76
N LEU A 57 -2.90 -23.91 2.62
CA LEU A 57 -1.94 -24.74 3.36
C LEU A 57 -2.05 -24.53 4.86
N THR A 58 -2.08 -23.28 5.33
CA THR A 58 -2.20 -22.94 6.75
C THR A 58 -3.51 -23.46 7.33
N PHE A 59 -4.64 -23.27 6.65
CA PHE A 59 -5.93 -23.80 7.11
C PHE A 59 -5.93 -25.33 7.18
N LYS A 60 -5.38 -26.01 6.17
CA LYS A 60 -5.30 -27.48 6.14
C LYS A 60 -4.50 -28.03 7.32
N GLU A 61 -3.36 -27.43 7.61
CA GLU A 61 -2.52 -27.84 8.74
C GLU A 61 -3.17 -27.50 10.09
N GLN A 62 -3.88 -26.37 10.20
CA GLN A 62 -4.64 -26.01 11.40
C GLN A 62 -5.76 -27.01 11.69
N PHE A 63 -6.54 -27.41 10.68
CA PHE A 63 -7.58 -28.45 10.83
C PHE A 63 -6.97 -29.80 11.25
N ARG A 64 -5.79 -30.15 10.72
CA ARG A 64 -5.08 -31.36 11.14
C ARG A 64 -4.66 -31.27 12.61
N ALA A 65 -4.11 -30.13 13.03
CA ALA A 65 -3.71 -29.91 14.41
C ALA A 65 -4.90 -29.99 15.38
N GLN A 66 -6.04 -29.39 15.02
CA GLN A 66 -7.26 -29.44 15.82
C GLN A 66 -7.79 -30.88 15.97
N ARG A 67 -7.89 -31.64 14.88
CA ARG A 67 -8.30 -33.06 14.96
C ARG A 67 -7.37 -33.90 15.83
N ASN A 68 -6.07 -33.65 15.75
CA ASN A 68 -5.10 -34.35 16.59
C ASN A 68 -5.27 -33.99 18.07
N MET A 69 -5.59 -32.74 18.40
CA MET A 69 -5.94 -32.35 19.78
C MET A 69 -7.21 -33.07 20.26
N GLU A 70 -8.26 -33.11 19.44
CA GLU A 70 -9.52 -33.78 19.78
C GLU A 70 -9.32 -35.28 20.02
N MET A 71 -8.47 -35.95 19.22
CA MET A 71 -8.24 -37.39 19.35
C MET A 71 -7.25 -37.77 20.45
N PHE A 72 -6.20 -36.99 20.68
CA PHE A 72 -5.07 -37.37 21.54
C PHE A 72 -4.92 -36.48 22.79
N GLY A 73 -5.73 -35.43 22.95
CA GLY A 73 -5.73 -34.56 24.12
C GLY A 73 -4.57 -33.57 24.21
N PHE A 74 -3.65 -33.54 23.23
CA PHE A 74 -2.48 -32.66 23.24
C PHE A 74 -2.35 -31.87 21.94
N TYR A 75 -2.09 -30.55 22.06
CA TYR A 75 -1.66 -29.73 20.93
C TYR A 75 -0.16 -29.87 20.75
N LYS A 76 0.27 -30.40 19.61
CA LYS A 76 1.68 -30.34 19.20
C LYS A 76 1.79 -29.28 18.10
N PRO A 77 2.30 -28.06 18.41
CA PRO A 77 2.58 -27.07 17.38
C PRO A 77 3.55 -27.68 16.37
N SER A 78 3.14 -27.75 15.11
CA SER A 78 4.02 -28.22 14.05
C SER A 78 4.85 -27.04 13.55
N TYR A 79 6.18 -27.18 13.53
CA TYR A 79 7.07 -26.20 12.87
C TYR A 79 6.68 -25.96 11.40
N ILE A 80 5.96 -26.90 10.78
CA ILE A 80 5.38 -26.80 9.44
C ILE A 80 4.38 -25.64 9.34
N LEU A 81 3.70 -25.24 10.42
CA LEU A 81 2.75 -24.12 10.43
C LEU A 81 3.44 -22.74 10.43
N LEU A 82 4.68 -22.67 10.93
CA LEU A 82 5.44 -21.42 11.03
C LEU A 82 5.96 -20.96 9.67
N ILE A 83 6.40 -21.90 8.83
CA ILE A 83 6.96 -21.61 7.50
C ILE A 83 5.98 -20.84 6.60
N PRO A 84 4.74 -21.32 6.33
CA PRO A 84 3.80 -20.60 5.46
C PRO A 84 3.38 -19.25 6.07
N THR A 85 3.32 -19.16 7.40
CA THR A 85 3.03 -17.90 8.12
C THR A 85 4.16 -16.88 7.92
N LEU A 86 5.42 -17.29 8.06
CA LEU A 86 6.58 -16.42 7.83
C LEU A 86 6.65 -15.95 6.38
N ILE A 87 6.43 -16.84 5.41
CA ILE A 87 6.39 -16.48 3.99
C ILE A 87 5.26 -15.48 3.73
N PHE A 88 4.08 -15.69 4.33
CA PHE A 88 2.96 -14.76 4.21
C PHE A 88 3.34 -13.35 4.71
N VAL A 89 3.95 -13.25 5.90
CA VAL A 89 4.42 -11.96 6.46
C VAL A 89 5.44 -11.29 5.53
N ILE A 90 6.38 -12.06 4.96
CA ILE A 90 7.36 -11.53 4.02
C ILE A 90 6.67 -10.94 2.77
N ILE A 91 5.67 -11.63 2.22
CA ILE A 91 4.91 -11.15 1.07
C ILE A 91 4.18 -9.84 1.41
N GLU A 92 3.53 -9.75 2.57
CA GLU A 92 2.85 -8.53 3.00
C GLU A 92 3.82 -7.34 3.15
N VAL A 93 5.02 -7.57 3.70
CA VAL A 93 6.06 -6.52 3.78
C VAL A 93 6.51 -6.06 2.39
N ILE A 94 6.69 -7.00 1.46
CA ILE A 94 7.04 -6.68 0.07
C ILE A 94 5.93 -5.86 -0.59
N GLU A 95 4.66 -6.22 -0.39
CA GLU A 95 3.52 -5.50 -0.97
C GLU A 95 3.37 -4.08 -0.39
N VAL A 96 3.62 -3.87 0.91
CA VAL A 96 3.69 -2.53 1.52
C VAL A 96 4.79 -1.69 0.87
N TRP A 97 5.97 -2.28 0.67
CA TRP A 97 7.08 -1.60 0.00
C TRP A 97 6.74 -1.28 -1.46
N LEU A 98 6.11 -2.20 -2.20
CA LEU A 98 5.63 -1.95 -3.55
C LEU A 98 4.58 -0.85 -3.60
N ALA A 99 3.64 -0.81 -2.63
CA ALA A 99 2.63 0.24 -2.55
C ALA A 99 3.24 1.63 -2.35
N TYR A 100 4.36 1.74 -1.63
CA TYR A 100 5.10 3.00 -1.50
C TYR A 100 5.66 3.49 -2.86
N TYR A 101 6.19 2.58 -3.69
CA TYR A 101 6.78 2.93 -4.99
C TYR A 101 5.78 3.00 -6.14
N TYR A 102 4.65 2.31 -6.04
CA TYR A 102 3.77 2.06 -7.17
C TYR A 102 3.24 3.33 -7.81
N ASN A 103 2.76 4.30 -7.04
CA ASN A 103 2.27 5.57 -7.58
C ASN A 103 3.38 6.35 -8.31
N ARG A 104 4.60 6.35 -7.78
CA ARG A 104 5.76 6.96 -8.45
C ARG A 104 6.06 6.27 -9.77
N HIS A 105 6.03 4.94 -9.79
CA HIS A 105 6.16 4.17 -11.02
C HIS A 105 5.08 4.54 -12.05
N CYS A 106 3.79 4.59 -11.63
CA CYS A 106 2.68 5.01 -12.49
C CYS A 106 2.95 6.35 -13.17
N THR A 107 3.28 7.35 -12.34
CA THR A 107 3.39 8.74 -12.77
C THR A 107 4.62 8.93 -13.66
N ASN A 108 5.75 8.31 -13.32
CA ASN A 108 6.93 8.32 -14.19
C ASN A 108 6.65 7.70 -15.56
N THR A 109 5.87 6.62 -15.64
CA THR A 109 5.48 6.04 -16.94
C THR A 109 4.62 7.00 -17.76
N LEU A 110 3.71 7.76 -17.13
CA LEU A 110 2.93 8.79 -17.82
C LEU A 110 3.81 9.93 -18.33
N LEU A 111 4.70 10.46 -17.48
CA LEU A 111 5.65 11.51 -17.85
C LEU A 111 6.54 11.08 -19.01
N ALA A 112 7.08 9.84 -18.96
CA ALA A 112 7.90 9.28 -20.04
C ALA A 112 7.12 9.11 -21.36
N ASN A 113 5.79 8.94 -21.29
CA ASN A 113 4.92 8.87 -22.46
C ASN A 113 4.50 10.26 -22.98
N GLY A 114 4.99 11.35 -22.39
CA GLY A 114 4.72 12.72 -22.81
C GLY A 114 3.48 13.35 -22.17
N TYR A 115 2.92 12.77 -21.11
CA TYR A 115 1.84 13.40 -20.36
C TYR A 115 2.40 14.38 -19.34
N TYR A 116 2.02 15.65 -19.44
CA TYR A 116 2.45 16.71 -18.53
C TYR A 116 1.24 17.51 -18.03
N PRO A 117 1.31 18.21 -16.90
CA PRO A 117 0.23 19.12 -16.50
C PRO A 117 0.01 20.21 -17.54
N GLU A 118 -1.23 20.68 -17.66
CA GLU A 118 -1.54 21.93 -18.38
C GLU A 118 -0.75 23.09 -17.75
N GLU A 119 -0.33 24.08 -18.55
CA GLU A 119 0.51 25.19 -18.09
C GLU A 119 -0.11 26.01 -16.95
N ASN A 120 -1.44 26.07 -16.90
CA ASN A 120 -2.21 26.76 -15.86
C ASN A 120 -2.45 25.89 -14.60
N ASP A 121 -2.13 24.59 -14.61
CA ASP A 121 -2.24 23.71 -13.44
C ASP A 121 -1.00 23.83 -12.54
N GLU A 122 -0.87 25.00 -11.91
CA GLU A 122 0.23 25.32 -11.00
C GLU A 122 0.35 24.31 -9.85
N TYR A 123 -0.77 23.73 -9.41
CA TYR A 123 -0.79 22.74 -8.33
C TYR A 123 -0.09 21.45 -8.75
N SER A 124 -0.46 20.89 -9.90
CA SER A 124 0.17 19.67 -10.42
C SER A 124 1.65 19.89 -10.75
N ILE A 125 2.00 21.04 -11.33
CA ILE A 125 3.40 21.43 -11.62
C ILE A 125 4.22 21.51 -10.33
N ALA A 126 3.70 22.22 -9.32
CA ALA A 126 4.36 22.40 -8.04
C ALA A 126 4.67 21.05 -7.37
N LEU A 127 3.69 20.14 -7.36
CA LEU A 127 3.88 18.84 -6.73
C LEU A 127 4.87 17.96 -7.50
N LEU A 128 4.83 17.94 -8.84
CA LEU A 128 5.81 17.18 -9.62
C LEU A 128 7.25 17.66 -9.33
N LYS A 129 7.45 18.96 -9.14
CA LYS A 129 8.76 19.54 -8.81
C LYS A 129 9.18 19.24 -7.38
N GLU A 130 8.32 19.53 -6.41
CA GLU A 130 8.57 19.31 -4.98
C GLU A 130 8.79 17.84 -4.60
N PHE A 131 8.19 16.91 -5.35
CA PHE A 131 8.40 15.47 -5.19
C PHE A 131 9.45 14.90 -6.15
N THR A 132 10.24 15.75 -6.84
CA THR A 132 11.38 15.36 -7.68
C THR A 132 11.03 14.41 -8.83
N TYR A 133 9.87 14.60 -9.44
CA TYR A 133 9.51 13.95 -10.70
C TYR A 133 10.08 14.72 -11.90
N ILE A 134 10.05 16.05 -11.83
CA ILE A 134 10.59 16.96 -12.84
C ILE A 134 11.47 18.02 -12.16
N PRO A 135 12.52 18.53 -12.82
CA PRO A 135 13.38 19.56 -12.25
C PRO A 135 12.70 20.94 -12.26
N TYR A 136 13.16 21.80 -11.37
CA TYR A 136 12.90 23.24 -11.44
C TYR A 136 13.67 23.88 -12.59
N THR A 137 13.10 24.93 -13.20
CA THR A 137 13.89 25.82 -14.07
C THR A 137 14.76 26.74 -13.21
N LYS A 138 15.80 27.34 -13.81
CA LYS A 138 16.69 28.28 -13.09
C LYS A 138 15.91 29.49 -12.55
N GLU A 139 15.02 30.03 -13.36
CA GLU A 139 14.19 31.19 -13.01
C GLU A 139 13.28 30.90 -11.81
N GLU A 140 12.61 29.74 -11.80
CA GLU A 140 11.77 29.32 -10.67
C GLU A 140 12.58 29.04 -9.40
N LEU A 141 13.82 28.55 -9.56
CA LEU A 141 14.73 28.31 -8.46
C LEU A 141 15.26 29.61 -7.85
N GLU A 142 15.29 30.70 -8.61
CA GLU A 142 15.68 32.03 -8.13
C GLU A 142 14.49 32.75 -7.50
N ASP A 143 13.29 32.61 -8.05
CA ASP A 143 12.07 33.23 -7.54
C ASP A 143 11.61 32.63 -6.18
N LYS A 144 11.81 33.41 -5.11
CA LYS A 144 11.41 33.02 -3.76
C LYS A 144 9.90 32.82 -3.62
N SER A 145 9.09 33.64 -4.30
CA SER A 145 7.64 33.59 -4.21
C SER A 145 7.07 32.29 -4.81
N ILE A 146 7.63 31.85 -5.95
CA ILE A 146 7.27 30.58 -6.59
C ILE A 146 7.62 29.40 -5.67
N ARG A 147 8.84 29.39 -5.11
CA ARG A 147 9.26 28.30 -4.20
C ARG A 147 8.39 28.22 -2.95
N GLU A 148 8.06 29.36 -2.33
CA GLU A 148 7.18 29.38 -1.16
C GLU A 148 5.76 28.88 -1.49
N LYS A 149 5.22 29.30 -2.65
CA LYS A 149 3.92 28.82 -3.14
C LYS A 149 3.92 27.32 -3.37
N TYR A 150 4.91 26.79 -4.06
CA TYR A 150 5.00 25.36 -4.37
C TYR A 150 5.21 24.52 -3.11
N LYS A 151 6.06 25.00 -2.20
CA LYS A 151 6.26 24.40 -0.89
C LYS A 151 4.96 24.34 -0.08
N LYS A 152 4.11 25.37 -0.13
CA LYS A 152 2.81 25.35 0.56
C LYS A 152 1.91 24.22 0.03
N PHE A 153 1.89 23.99 -1.28
CA PHE A 153 1.14 22.88 -1.87
C PHE A 153 1.72 21.51 -1.47
N SER A 154 3.05 21.36 -1.51
CA SER A 154 3.70 20.10 -1.13
C SER A 154 3.57 19.79 0.37
N ASP A 155 3.65 20.80 1.24
CA ASP A 155 3.47 20.66 2.68
C ASP A 155 2.04 20.22 3.03
N PHE A 156 1.04 20.76 2.35
CA PHE A 156 -0.35 20.31 2.48
C PHE A 156 -0.49 18.83 2.07
N ALA A 157 0.01 18.47 0.89
CA ALA A 157 -0.01 17.09 0.38
C ALA A 157 0.71 16.10 1.31
N ARG A 158 1.89 16.47 1.84
CA ARG A 158 2.67 15.66 2.80
C ARG A 158 1.96 15.52 4.14
N LYS A 159 1.30 16.58 4.62
CA LYS A 159 0.51 16.54 5.86
C LYS A 159 -0.65 15.56 5.71
N GLU A 160 -1.36 15.62 4.60
CA GLU A 160 -2.48 14.71 4.31
C GLU A 160 -2.04 13.24 4.28
N GLU A 161 -0.91 12.93 3.63
CA GLU A 161 -0.33 11.57 3.65
C GLU A 161 0.07 11.15 5.08
N ARG A 162 0.72 12.03 5.84
CA ARG A 162 1.11 11.73 7.23
C ARG A 162 -0.10 11.43 8.12
N ASP A 163 -1.18 12.19 7.97
CA ASP A 163 -2.39 11.99 8.77
C ASP A 163 -3.09 10.67 8.41
N LYS A 164 -3.05 10.23 7.14
CA LYS A 164 -3.51 8.88 6.75
C LYS A 164 -2.68 7.78 7.41
N PHE A 165 -1.35 7.93 7.45
CA PHE A 165 -0.50 6.98 8.16
C PHE A 165 -0.85 6.90 9.64
N LYS A 166 -1.04 8.05 10.32
CA LYS A 166 -1.46 8.06 11.73
C LYS A 166 -2.78 7.30 11.92
N ILE A 167 -3.79 7.60 11.11
CA ILE A 167 -5.09 6.91 11.17
C ILE A 167 -4.91 5.40 10.97
N PHE A 168 -4.14 5.00 9.97
CA PHE A 168 -3.87 3.59 9.71
C PHE A 168 -3.25 2.89 10.92
N PHE A 169 -2.17 3.44 11.49
CA PHE A 169 -1.53 2.85 12.67
C PHE A 169 -2.45 2.85 13.90
N SER A 170 -3.23 3.91 14.12
CA SER A 170 -4.21 3.96 15.20
C SER A 170 -5.28 2.87 15.08
N VAL A 171 -5.82 2.64 13.88
CA VAL A 171 -6.78 1.56 13.61
C VAL A 171 -6.14 0.20 13.84
N TRP A 172 -4.91 -0.03 13.35
CA TRP A 172 -4.20 -1.29 13.56
C TRP A 172 -3.90 -1.58 15.03
N LEU A 173 -3.56 -0.57 15.82
CA LEU A 173 -3.38 -0.72 17.27
C LEU A 173 -4.68 -1.14 17.97
N ILE A 174 -5.81 -0.53 17.59
CA ILE A 174 -7.13 -0.88 18.15
C ILE A 174 -7.50 -2.32 17.78
N ILE A 175 -7.33 -2.70 16.50
CA ILE A 175 -7.59 -4.08 16.04
C ILE A 175 -6.70 -5.08 16.79
N GLY A 176 -5.41 -4.77 16.93
CA GLY A 176 -4.47 -5.61 17.67
C GLY A 176 -4.88 -5.78 19.14
N ALA A 177 -5.31 -4.69 19.79
CA ALA A 177 -5.81 -4.75 21.17
C ALA A 177 -7.08 -5.60 21.30
N ILE A 178 -8.02 -5.50 20.37
CA ILE A 178 -9.24 -6.33 20.35
C ILE A 178 -8.89 -7.81 20.20
N ILE A 179 -8.00 -8.15 19.26
CA ILE A 179 -7.55 -9.54 19.05
C ILE A 179 -6.89 -10.08 20.32
N PHE A 180 -6.03 -9.27 20.96
CA PHE A 180 -5.37 -9.64 22.21
C PHE A 180 -6.37 -9.89 23.34
N ILE A 181 -7.37 -9.02 23.52
CA ILE A 181 -8.41 -9.19 24.54
C ILE A 181 -9.21 -10.48 24.29
N ILE A 182 -9.62 -10.74 23.05
CA ILE A 182 -10.35 -11.98 22.69
C ILE A 182 -9.51 -13.20 23.04
N TRP A 183 -8.22 -13.17 22.72
CA TRP A 183 -7.29 -14.26 23.02
C TRP A 183 -7.15 -14.49 24.54
N VAL A 184 -6.98 -13.43 25.34
CA VAL A 184 -6.90 -13.51 26.80
C VAL A 184 -8.20 -14.08 27.40
N VAL A 185 -9.37 -13.62 26.93
CA VAL A 185 -10.67 -14.11 27.42
C VAL A 185 -10.84 -15.61 27.10
N GLN A 186 -10.46 -16.05 25.90
CA GLN A 186 -10.48 -17.47 25.53
C GLN A 186 -9.50 -18.28 26.40
N TYR A 187 -8.30 -17.75 26.64
CA TYR A 187 -7.31 -18.38 27.50
C TYR A 187 -7.84 -18.56 28.94
N LEU A 188 -8.41 -17.52 29.54
CA LEU A 188 -8.98 -17.59 30.90
C LEU A 188 -10.13 -18.60 30.99
N ARG A 189 -11.03 -18.63 29.98
CA ARG A 189 -12.14 -19.58 29.90
C ARG A 189 -11.65 -21.04 29.83
N PHE A 190 -10.54 -21.30 29.14
CA PHE A 190 -9.98 -22.65 29.01
C PHE A 190 -9.37 -23.17 30.33
N TYR A 191 -8.87 -22.28 31.19
CA TYR A 191 -8.27 -22.64 32.48
C TYR A 191 -9.23 -22.52 33.68
N ASN A 192 -10.55 -22.41 33.46
CA ASN A 192 -11.60 -22.35 34.49
C ASN A 192 -11.34 -21.34 35.63
N PHE A 193 -11.09 -20.07 35.26
CA PHE A 193 -11.38 -18.93 36.13
C PHE A 193 -12.75 -18.34 35.79
#